data_AF-A0AA42XIH1-F1
#
_entry.id   AF-A0AA42XIH1-F1
#
_cell.length_a   1.000
_cell.length_b   1.000
_cell.length_c   1.000
_cell.angle_alpha   90.00
_cell.angle_beta   90.00
_cell.angle_gamma   90.00
#
_symmetry.space_group_name_H-M   'P 1'
#
loop_
_entity.id
_entity.type
_entity.pdbx_description
1 polymer ?
#
loop_
_entity_poly.entity_id
_entity_poly.type
_entity_poly.pdbx_seq_one_letter_code
_entity_poly.pdbx_strand_id
1 'polypeptide(L)'
;MKRVLLLLSLLPLTALAQAPAPATPAPAPARPAPASPAAAKPATAGAPALTAAQQAQVQKQDAEMGAAAVKAAQLVDANRAGELWDGASAVARRAVPKAAFVSQLTTERTRLGALAGRGQPTITRVKYSAGAAVPEGLYINVSFPTRFANSAQPVRELVSFRFDEDKVWRLAGYSLRASAP
;
A
#
# COMPACT_ATOMS: atom_id res chain seq x y z
N MET A 1 10.65 -5.25 37.93
CA MET A 1 10.25 -6.57 38.45
C MET A 1 8.76 -6.78 38.21
N LYS A 2 8.39 -7.73 37.34
CA LYS A 2 7.36 -8.78 37.53
C LYS A 2 7.08 -9.43 36.16
N ARG A 3 7.50 -10.68 36.05
CA ARG A 3 7.28 -11.60 34.92
C ARG A 3 6.00 -12.38 35.19
N VAL A 4 5.19 -12.61 34.17
CA VAL A 4 4.12 -13.62 34.21
C VAL A 4 4.28 -14.49 32.96
N LEU A 5 4.74 -15.73 33.18
CA LEU A 5 4.67 -16.84 32.24
C LEU A 5 3.28 -17.46 32.35
N LEU A 6 2.68 -17.86 31.23
CA LEU A 6 1.59 -18.83 31.23
C LEU A 6 1.90 -19.92 30.21
N LEU A 7 2.04 -21.15 30.73
CA LEU A 7 2.21 -22.40 29.99
C LEU A 7 0.86 -22.85 29.42
N LEU A 8 0.85 -23.42 28.21
CA LEU A 8 -0.25 -24.22 27.69
C LEU A 8 0.24 -25.64 27.42
N SER A 9 -0.39 -26.60 28.09
CA SER A 9 -0.13 -28.04 28.05
C SER A 9 -1.02 -28.72 26.99
N LEU A 10 -0.44 -29.66 26.25
CA LEU A 10 -1.14 -30.67 25.43
C LEU A 10 -1.62 -31.83 26.31
N LEU A 11 -2.67 -32.56 25.88
CA LEU A 11 -2.66 -34.02 25.63
C LEU A 11 -4.03 -34.53 25.09
N PRO A 12 -4.06 -35.68 24.38
CA PRO A 12 -5.16 -36.20 23.57
C PRO A 12 -5.95 -37.32 24.29
N LEU A 13 -7.08 -37.79 23.75
CA LEU A 13 -7.60 -39.11 24.13
C LEU A 13 -8.31 -39.82 22.97
N THR A 14 -8.01 -41.12 22.89
CA THR A 14 -8.32 -42.13 21.89
C THR A 14 -9.61 -42.91 22.15
N ALA A 15 -10.16 -43.42 21.05
CA ALA A 15 -11.13 -44.49 20.79
C ALA A 15 -11.56 -45.48 21.91
N LEU A 16 -12.82 -45.94 21.83
CA LEU A 16 -13.27 -47.26 22.26
C LEU A 16 -14.39 -47.80 21.34
N ALA A 17 -14.27 -49.10 21.03
CA ALA A 17 -15.08 -49.91 20.13
C ALA A 17 -16.25 -50.60 20.83
N GLN A 18 -17.34 -50.94 20.11
CA GLN A 18 -18.33 -51.94 20.52
C GLN A 18 -18.94 -52.69 19.31
N ALA A 19 -19.12 -54.01 19.45
CA ALA A 19 -19.88 -54.95 18.61
C ALA A 19 -20.28 -56.17 19.49
N PRO A 20 -21.15 -57.14 19.08
CA PRO A 20 -22.44 -57.09 18.33
C PRO A 20 -23.55 -58.05 18.89
N ALA A 21 -24.76 -58.07 18.28
CA ALA A 21 -25.66 -59.24 17.93
C ALA A 21 -27.17 -58.87 17.90
N PRO A 22 -28.12 -59.64 17.28
CA PRO A 22 -28.12 -60.41 16.01
C PRO A 22 -29.31 -60.07 15.05
N ALA A 23 -29.34 -60.72 13.88
CA ALA A 23 -30.18 -60.51 12.67
C ALA A 23 -31.70 -60.81 12.83
N THR A 24 -32.62 -60.29 12.00
CA THR A 24 -33.09 -60.80 10.66
C THR A 24 -34.14 -59.82 10.04
N PRO A 25 -34.74 -60.03 8.84
CA PRO A 25 -34.23 -60.09 7.46
C PRO A 25 -34.66 -58.87 6.60
N ALA A 26 -34.00 -58.66 5.45
CA ALA A 26 -34.32 -57.62 4.46
C ALA A 26 -35.59 -57.93 3.63
N PRO A 27 -36.29 -56.88 3.13
CA PRO A 27 -36.52 -56.85 1.69
C PRO A 27 -36.42 -55.46 1.02
N ALA A 28 -35.93 -55.52 -0.22
CA ALA A 28 -36.07 -54.62 -1.37
C ALA A 28 -35.38 -53.24 -1.37
N PRO A 29 -34.58 -52.92 -2.42
CA PRO A 29 -33.93 -51.62 -2.57
C PRO A 29 -34.95 -50.53 -2.93
N ALA A 30 -35.06 -49.51 -2.08
CA ALA A 30 -35.72 -48.27 -2.43
C ALA A 30 -34.89 -47.54 -3.51
N ARG A 31 -35.53 -47.29 -4.66
CA ARG A 31 -35.00 -46.45 -5.74
C ARG A 31 -34.60 -45.08 -5.17
N PRO A 32 -33.40 -44.55 -5.44
CA PRO A 32 -33.02 -43.23 -4.96
C PRO A 32 -33.95 -42.17 -5.58
N ALA A 33 -34.53 -41.34 -4.72
CA ALA A 33 -35.26 -40.14 -5.13
C ALA A 33 -34.30 -39.20 -5.90
N PRO A 34 -34.75 -38.53 -6.98
CA PRO A 34 -33.91 -37.57 -7.67
C PRO A 34 -33.51 -36.47 -6.70
N ALA A 35 -32.20 -36.27 -6.55
CA ALA A 35 -31.64 -35.15 -5.82
C ALA A 35 -32.20 -33.84 -6.42
N SER A 36 -32.84 -33.03 -5.58
CA SER A 36 -33.18 -31.66 -5.96
C SER A 36 -31.91 -30.93 -6.40
N PRO A 37 -31.90 -30.19 -7.51
CA PRO A 37 -30.75 -29.38 -7.89
C PRO A 37 -30.47 -28.41 -6.74
N ALA A 38 -29.30 -28.53 -6.13
CA ALA A 38 -28.80 -27.52 -5.21
C ALA A 38 -28.86 -26.17 -5.93
N ALA A 39 -29.72 -25.28 -5.44
CA ALA A 39 -29.82 -23.91 -5.94
C ALA A 39 -28.42 -23.31 -5.96
N ALA A 40 -27.91 -23.03 -7.15
CA ALA A 40 -26.65 -22.31 -7.32
C ALA A 40 -26.77 -21.00 -6.54
N LYS A 41 -25.91 -20.82 -5.53
CA LYS A 41 -25.77 -19.53 -4.85
C LYS A 41 -25.52 -18.47 -5.93
N PRO A 42 -26.27 -17.35 -5.95
CA PRO A 42 -26.01 -16.27 -6.88
C PRO A 42 -24.55 -15.86 -6.75
N ALA A 43 -23.80 -15.88 -7.85
CA ALA A 43 -22.48 -15.31 -7.90
C ALA A 43 -22.62 -13.84 -7.49
N THR A 44 -21.97 -13.45 -6.39
CA THR A 44 -21.81 -12.03 -6.02
C THR A 44 -21.31 -11.29 -7.25
N ALA A 45 -22.12 -10.35 -7.74
CA ALA A 45 -21.75 -9.49 -8.85
C ALA A 45 -20.41 -8.81 -8.53
N GLY A 46 -19.36 -9.22 -9.23
CA GLY A 46 -18.03 -8.65 -9.08
C GLY A 46 -18.04 -7.17 -9.43
N ALA A 47 -17.23 -6.39 -8.74
CA ALA A 47 -17.02 -4.97 -9.06
C ALA A 47 -16.67 -4.81 -10.56
N PRO A 48 -17.18 -3.76 -11.24
CA PRO A 48 -16.94 -3.57 -12.66
C PRO A 48 -15.43 -3.46 -12.95
N ALA A 49 -14.94 -4.31 -13.86
CA ALA A 49 -13.58 -4.23 -14.36
C ALA A 49 -13.42 -3.00 -15.27
N LEU A 50 -12.25 -2.36 -15.21
CA LEU A 50 -11.91 -1.25 -16.10
C LEU A 50 -11.91 -1.71 -17.58
N THR A 51 -12.26 -0.81 -18.50
CA THR A 51 -12.17 -1.04 -19.96
C THR A 51 -10.75 -0.78 -20.47
N ALA A 52 -10.36 -1.40 -21.59
CA ALA A 52 -9.00 -1.29 -22.16
C ALA A 52 -8.53 0.16 -22.31
N ALA A 53 -9.42 1.06 -22.74
CA ALA A 53 -9.13 2.49 -22.86
C ALA A 53 -8.84 3.15 -21.50
N GLN A 54 -9.60 2.79 -20.45
CA GLN A 54 -9.36 3.27 -19.10
C GLN A 54 -8.05 2.74 -18.53
N GLN A 55 -7.70 1.46 -18.78
CA GLN A 55 -6.40 0.94 -18.37
C GLN A 55 -5.25 1.66 -19.07
N ALA A 56 -5.35 1.90 -20.38
CA ALA A 56 -4.34 2.64 -21.12
C ALA A 56 -4.15 4.07 -20.56
N GLN A 57 -5.24 4.74 -20.17
CA GLN A 57 -5.17 6.06 -19.54
C GLN A 57 -4.49 6.02 -18.17
N VAL A 58 -4.78 5.01 -17.35
CA VAL A 58 -4.11 4.82 -16.05
C VAL A 58 -2.61 4.57 -16.24
N GLN A 59 -2.24 3.69 -17.17
CA GLN A 59 -0.83 3.38 -17.48
C GLN A 59 -0.07 4.62 -17.98
N LYS A 60 -0.72 5.44 -18.83
CA LYS A 60 -0.14 6.71 -19.28
C LYS A 60 0.12 7.65 -18.09
N GLN A 61 -0.87 7.82 -17.21
CA GLN A 61 -0.71 8.65 -16.02
C GLN A 61 0.39 8.08 -15.09
N ASP A 62 0.48 6.76 -14.93
CA ASP A 62 1.53 6.13 -14.14
C ASP A 62 2.93 6.45 -14.70
N ALA A 63 3.10 6.37 -16.02
CA ALA A 63 4.36 6.72 -16.67
C ALA A 63 4.72 8.20 -16.46
N GLU A 64 3.75 9.11 -16.65
CA GLU A 64 3.94 10.56 -16.46
C GLU A 64 4.31 10.89 -15.01
N MET A 65 3.57 10.36 -14.04
CA MET A 65 3.81 10.61 -12.61
C MET A 65 5.10 9.95 -12.13
N GLY A 66 5.43 8.77 -12.63
CA GLY A 66 6.70 8.10 -12.37
C GLY A 66 7.88 8.93 -12.88
N ALA A 67 7.81 9.45 -14.10
CA ALA A 67 8.86 10.32 -14.67
C ALA A 67 9.00 11.63 -13.87
N ALA A 68 7.88 12.25 -13.48
CA ALA A 68 7.89 13.44 -12.65
C ALA A 68 8.54 13.18 -11.28
N ALA A 69 8.26 12.02 -10.67
CA ALA A 69 8.86 11.63 -9.39
C ALA A 69 10.37 11.37 -9.50
N VAL A 70 10.83 10.74 -10.59
CA VAL A 70 12.26 10.58 -10.87
C VAL A 70 12.95 11.93 -10.98
N LYS A 71 12.36 12.88 -11.72
CA LYS A 71 12.90 14.24 -11.84
C LYS A 71 12.94 14.97 -10.50
N ALA A 72 11.88 14.85 -9.69
CA ALA A 72 11.85 15.41 -8.34
C ALA A 72 12.99 14.83 -7.49
N ALA A 73 13.17 13.51 -7.53
CA ALA A 73 14.21 12.85 -6.77
C ALA A 73 15.63 13.25 -7.22
N GLN A 74 15.85 13.44 -8.53
CA GLN A 74 17.10 13.97 -9.10
C GLN A 74 17.41 15.39 -8.62
N LEU A 75 16.40 16.26 -8.49
CA LEU A 75 16.60 17.60 -7.92
C LEU A 75 17.03 17.51 -6.45
N VAL A 76 16.42 16.61 -5.66
CA VAL A 76 16.84 16.39 -4.27
C VAL A 76 18.26 15.81 -4.21
N ASP A 77 18.60 14.86 -5.10
CA ASP A 77 19.94 14.29 -5.22
C ASP A 77 20.99 15.37 -5.53
N ALA A 78 20.63 16.37 -6.32
CA ALA A 78 21.47 17.52 -6.66
C ALA A 78 21.45 18.66 -5.62
N ASN A 79 20.91 18.44 -4.41
CA ASN A 79 20.72 19.45 -3.37
C ASN A 79 19.86 20.66 -3.80
N ARG A 80 19.00 20.49 -4.81
CA ARG A 80 18.09 21.50 -5.37
C ARG A 80 16.65 21.34 -4.86
N ALA A 81 16.48 20.94 -3.59
CA ALA A 81 15.17 20.77 -2.97
C ALA A 81 14.36 22.08 -2.96
N GLY A 82 15.02 23.24 -2.87
CA GLY A 82 14.35 24.54 -2.94
C GLY A 82 13.65 24.77 -4.28
N GLU A 83 14.32 24.45 -5.38
CA GLU A 83 13.73 24.57 -6.73
C GLU A 83 12.58 23.59 -6.94
N LEU A 84 12.73 22.36 -6.42
CA LEU A 84 11.63 21.40 -6.42
C LEU A 84 10.39 21.96 -5.70
N TRP A 85 10.57 22.64 -4.56
CA TRP A 85 9.47 23.22 -3.79
C TRP A 85 8.81 24.42 -4.46
N ASP A 86 9.50 25.15 -5.34
CA ASP A 86 8.92 26.28 -6.05
C ASP A 86 7.75 25.85 -6.96
N GLY A 87 7.83 24.63 -7.50
CA GLY A 87 6.76 23.99 -8.28
C GLY A 87 5.67 23.28 -7.46
N ALA A 88 5.68 23.39 -6.12
CA ALA A 88 4.71 22.72 -5.26
C ALA A 88 3.28 23.27 -5.42
N SER A 89 2.29 22.52 -4.93
CA SER A 89 0.90 22.98 -4.91
C SER A 89 0.74 24.23 -4.06
N ALA A 90 -0.22 25.07 -4.43
CA ALA A 90 -0.53 26.26 -3.63
C ALA A 90 -0.96 25.86 -2.20
N VAL A 91 -1.68 24.74 -2.08
CA VAL A 91 -2.11 24.18 -0.79
C VAL A 91 -0.92 23.70 0.04
N ALA A 92 0.05 23.00 -0.55
CA ALA A 92 1.25 22.57 0.18
C ALA A 92 2.09 23.76 0.65
N ARG A 93 2.31 24.76 -0.20
CA ARG A 93 3.10 25.96 0.16
C ARG A 93 2.46 26.80 1.26
N ARG A 94 1.12 26.77 1.41
CA ARG A 94 0.41 27.41 2.53
C ARG A 94 0.59 26.64 3.84
N ALA A 95 0.66 25.31 3.76
CA ALA A 95 0.80 24.44 4.93
C ALA A 95 2.24 24.33 5.43
N VAL A 96 3.23 24.33 4.53
CA VAL A 96 4.64 24.10 4.85
C VAL A 96 5.51 25.22 4.27
N PRO A 97 6.25 25.98 5.11
CA PRO A 97 7.21 26.95 4.63
C PRO A 97 8.35 26.28 3.83
N LYS A 98 8.79 26.91 2.73
CA LYS A 98 9.90 26.41 1.89
C LYS A 98 11.15 26.08 2.71
N ALA A 99 11.53 26.96 3.63
CA ALA A 99 12.70 26.76 4.48
C ALA A 99 12.58 25.50 5.36
N ALA A 100 11.39 25.23 5.90
CA ALA A 100 11.14 24.03 6.71
C ALA A 100 11.26 22.75 5.86
N PHE A 101 10.68 22.74 4.65
CA PHE A 101 10.80 21.64 3.70
C PHE A 101 12.27 21.32 3.36
N VAL A 102 13.03 22.35 2.97
CA VAL A 102 14.45 22.18 2.62
C VAL A 102 15.25 21.69 3.83
N SER A 103 15.08 22.32 4.99
CA SER A 103 15.80 21.94 6.22
C SER A 103 15.52 20.49 6.63
N GLN A 104 14.26 20.04 6.53
CA GLN A 104 13.90 18.66 6.84
C GLN A 104 14.61 17.68 5.91
N LEU A 105 14.54 17.90 4.60
CA LEU A 105 15.19 17.03 3.62
C LEU A 105 16.70 17.00 3.77
N THR A 106 17.34 18.15 4.02
CA THR A 106 18.77 18.21 4.30
C THR A 106 19.11 17.38 5.52
N THR A 107 18.36 17.53 6.62
CA THR A 107 18.57 16.75 7.85
C THR A 107 18.44 15.24 7.61
N GLU A 108 17.40 14.82 6.87
CA GLU A 108 17.20 13.41 6.52
C GLU A 108 18.34 12.87 5.64
N ARG A 109 18.77 13.64 4.62
CA ARG A 109 19.88 13.26 3.74
C ARG A 109 21.21 13.17 4.45
N THR A 110 21.53 14.12 5.33
CA THR A 110 22.76 14.09 6.14
C THR A 110 22.80 12.85 7.02
N ARG A 111 21.67 12.50 7.65
CA ARG A 111 21.56 11.28 8.47
C ARG A 111 21.74 10.01 7.64
N LEU A 112 21.08 9.93 6.49
CA LEU A 112 21.06 8.74 5.63
C LEU A 112 22.37 8.54 4.85
N GLY A 113 23.12 9.61 4.59
CA GLY A 113 24.38 9.56 3.85
C GLY A 113 24.20 9.54 2.33
N ALA A 114 25.26 9.17 1.61
CA ALA A 114 25.27 9.17 0.16
C ALA A 114 24.23 8.21 -0.45
N LEU A 115 23.62 8.59 -1.57
CA LEU A 115 22.72 7.72 -2.33
C LEU A 115 23.53 6.56 -2.93
N ALA A 116 23.13 5.32 -2.63
CA ALA A 116 23.72 4.12 -3.23
C ALA A 116 22.90 3.63 -4.44
N GLY A 117 21.58 3.82 -4.41
CA GLY A 117 20.73 3.46 -5.55
C GLY A 117 19.24 3.57 -5.24
N ARG A 118 18.43 3.64 -6.30
CA ARG A 118 16.98 3.75 -6.24
C ARG A 118 16.35 2.60 -7.02
N GLY A 119 15.46 1.84 -6.38
CA GLY A 119 14.75 0.73 -7.03
C GLY A 119 13.52 1.18 -7.81
N GLN A 120 12.76 0.22 -8.33
CA GLN A 120 11.55 0.49 -9.10
C GLN A 120 10.47 1.16 -8.24
N PRO A 121 9.82 2.22 -8.74
CA PRO A 121 8.75 2.88 -8.00
C PRO A 121 7.49 2.04 -7.92
N THR A 122 6.73 2.23 -6.84
CA THR A 122 5.33 1.84 -6.73
C THR A 122 4.47 3.10 -6.72
N ILE A 123 3.37 3.10 -7.48
CA ILE A 123 2.45 4.23 -7.57
C ILE A 123 1.14 3.86 -6.85
N THR A 124 0.70 4.74 -5.95
CA THR A 124 -0.59 4.60 -5.27
C THR A 124 -1.42 5.86 -5.42
N ARG A 125 -2.75 5.69 -5.41
CA ARG A 125 -3.73 6.76 -5.51
C ARG A 125 -4.58 6.78 -4.26
N VAL A 126 -4.76 7.96 -3.68
CA VAL A 126 -5.58 8.11 -2.46
C VAL A 126 -6.37 9.41 -2.52
N LYS A 127 -7.60 9.36 -2.00
CA LYS A 127 -8.42 10.54 -1.76
C LYS A 127 -8.46 10.79 -0.25
N TYR A 128 -8.00 11.97 0.17
CA TYR A 128 -8.16 12.42 1.54
C TYR A 128 -9.39 13.30 1.66
N SER A 129 -10.17 13.07 2.71
CA SER A 129 -11.32 13.91 3.09
C SER A 129 -10.87 15.03 4.03
N ALA A 130 -11.72 16.05 4.20
CA ALA A 130 -11.52 17.09 5.20
C ALA A 130 -11.27 16.51 6.60
N GLY A 131 -10.37 17.13 7.36
CA GLY A 131 -9.98 16.68 8.71
C GLY A 131 -8.93 15.58 8.77
N ALA A 132 -8.45 15.07 7.62
CA ALA A 132 -7.28 14.20 7.58
C ALA A 132 -6.00 14.95 8.00
N ALA A 133 -4.93 14.20 8.30
CA ALA A 133 -3.62 14.75 8.66
C ALA A 133 -2.92 15.51 7.51
N VAL A 134 -3.42 15.35 6.28
CA VAL A 134 -2.99 16.10 5.10
C VAL A 134 -4.20 16.84 4.51
N PRO A 135 -3.98 17.92 3.74
CA PRO A 135 -5.07 18.65 3.11
C PRO A 135 -6.01 17.75 2.28
N GLU A 136 -7.28 18.12 2.21
CA GLU A 136 -8.26 17.42 1.38
C GLU A 136 -7.81 17.42 -0.09
N GLY A 137 -8.01 16.31 -0.79
CA GLY A 137 -7.77 16.24 -2.22
C GLY A 137 -7.49 14.84 -2.75
N LEU A 138 -7.23 14.78 -4.05
CA LEU A 138 -6.72 13.58 -4.73
C LEU A 138 -5.21 13.62 -4.78
N TYR A 139 -4.60 12.50 -4.44
CA TYR A 139 -3.16 12.36 -4.35
C TYR A 139 -2.68 11.16 -5.17
N ILE A 140 -1.55 11.36 -5.85
CA ILE A 140 -0.73 10.29 -6.41
C ILE A 140 0.59 10.27 -5.66
N ASN A 141 0.92 9.10 -5.15
CA ASN A 141 2.10 8.85 -4.35
C ASN A 141 3.01 7.91 -5.12
N VAL A 142 4.24 8.36 -5.37
CA VAL A 142 5.28 7.55 -6.03
C VAL A 142 6.34 7.23 -4.99
N SER A 143 6.47 5.94 -4.68
CA SER A 143 7.34 5.44 -3.61
C SER A 143 8.47 4.63 -4.21
N PHE A 144 9.71 5.03 -3.96
CA PHE A 144 10.90 4.27 -4.31
C PHE A 144 11.48 3.55 -3.08
N PRO A 145 11.94 2.30 -3.23
CA PRO A 145 12.85 1.70 -2.27
C PRO A 145 14.26 2.22 -2.56
N THR A 146 14.77 3.09 -1.69
CA THR A 146 16.04 3.80 -1.92
C THR A 146 17.09 3.39 -0.90
N ARG A 147 18.30 3.08 -1.36
CA ARG A 147 19.43 2.67 -0.52
C ARG A 147 20.37 3.86 -0.32
N PHE A 148 20.75 4.08 0.92
CA PHE A 148 21.70 5.11 1.32
C PHE A 148 22.85 4.48 2.12
N ALA A 149 24.02 5.11 2.13
CA ALA A 149 25.24 4.59 2.75
C ALA A 149 25.08 4.26 4.24
N ASN A 150 24.29 5.05 4.98
CA ASN A 150 24.12 4.89 6.44
C ASN A 150 22.84 4.13 6.81
N SER A 151 22.20 3.43 5.87
CA SER A 151 20.98 2.64 6.12
C SER A 151 21.17 1.20 5.67
N ALA A 152 21.06 0.25 6.61
CA ALA A 152 21.17 -1.18 6.31
C ALA A 152 20.02 -1.68 5.41
N GLN A 153 18.81 -1.16 5.62
CA GLN A 153 17.63 -1.49 4.81
C GLN A 153 17.29 -0.34 3.85
N PRO A 154 16.67 -0.65 2.69
CA PRO A 154 16.10 0.39 1.85
C PRO A 154 15.10 1.24 2.62
N VAL A 155 15.23 2.56 2.49
CA VAL A 155 14.25 3.51 3.03
C VAL A 155 13.16 3.77 1.99
N ARG A 156 11.97 4.11 2.47
CA ARG A 156 10.90 4.57 1.62
C ARG A 156 11.14 6.04 1.26
N GLU A 157 11.45 6.28 0.00
CA GLU A 157 11.50 7.62 -0.59
C GLU A 157 10.17 7.91 -1.29
N LEU A 158 9.38 8.81 -0.72
CA LEU A 158 8.01 9.08 -1.16
C LEU A 158 7.92 10.47 -1.77
N VAL A 159 7.47 10.54 -3.02
CA VAL A 159 7.08 11.78 -3.71
C VAL A 159 5.56 11.81 -3.81
N SER A 160 4.95 12.82 -3.22
CA SER A 160 3.49 13.00 -3.22
C SER A 160 3.11 14.13 -4.15
N PHE A 161 2.12 13.88 -5.00
CA PHE A 161 1.52 14.88 -5.87
C PHE A 161 0.06 15.05 -5.52
N ARG A 162 -0.42 16.29 -5.47
CA ARG A 162 -1.83 16.64 -5.30
C ARG A 162 -2.40 17.11 -6.63
N PHE A 163 -3.64 16.74 -6.89
CA PHE A 163 -4.42 17.34 -7.97
C PHE A 163 -4.99 18.68 -7.48
N ASP A 164 -4.41 19.77 -7.96
CA ASP A 164 -4.82 21.12 -7.56
C ASP A 164 -6.11 21.54 -8.28
N GLU A 165 -6.71 22.62 -7.78
CA GLU A 165 -7.99 23.16 -8.23
C GLU A 165 -7.96 23.59 -9.71
N ASP A 166 -6.77 23.90 -10.23
CA ASP A 166 -6.51 24.21 -11.65
C ASP A 166 -6.37 22.97 -12.54
N LYS A 167 -6.67 21.78 -11.99
CA LYS A 167 -6.59 20.47 -12.66
C LYS A 167 -5.16 20.07 -13.05
N VAL A 168 -4.16 20.52 -12.31
CA VAL A 168 -2.77 20.13 -12.52
C VAL A 168 -2.23 19.35 -11.33
N TRP A 169 -1.48 18.28 -11.62
CA TRP A 169 -0.74 17.54 -10.60
C TRP A 169 0.50 18.32 -10.20
N ARG A 170 0.61 18.66 -8.91
CA ARG A 170 1.75 19.43 -8.36
C ARG A 170 2.33 18.72 -7.16
N LEU A 171 3.61 18.95 -6.90
CA LEU A 171 4.27 18.39 -5.73
C LEU A 171 3.53 18.85 -4.46
N ALA A 172 3.14 17.89 -3.64
CA ALA A 172 2.53 18.13 -2.34
C ALA A 172 3.50 17.84 -1.18
N GLY A 173 4.50 16.99 -1.41
CA GLY A 173 5.49 16.65 -0.41
C GLY A 173 6.55 15.67 -0.89
N TYR A 174 7.61 15.56 -0.10
CA TYR A 174 8.70 14.62 -0.28
C TYR A 174 9.13 14.12 1.10
N SER A 175 9.36 12.82 1.27
CA SER A 175 9.86 12.29 2.55
C SER A 175 10.77 11.08 2.40
N LEU A 176 11.75 10.96 3.28
CA LEU A 176 12.61 9.78 3.43
C LEU A 176 12.30 9.11 4.77
N ARG A 177 11.47 8.07 4.74
CA ARG A 177 11.09 7.29 5.94
C ARG A 177 11.86 5.99 5.96
N ALA A 178 12.70 5.79 6.97
CA ALA A 178 13.27 4.47 7.24
C ALA A 178 12.14 3.49 7.56
N SER A 179 12.27 2.26 7.08
CA SER A 179 11.41 1.17 7.54
C SER A 179 11.67 1.00 9.05
N ALA A 180 10.60 0.95 9.85
CA ALA A 180 10.75 0.65 11.27
C ALA A 180 11.46 -0.71 11.44
N PRO A 181 12.35 -0.85 12.45
CA PRO A 181 13.01 -2.13 12.74
C PRO A 181 12.01 -3.22 13.14
#